data_AF-X1EGH0-F1
#
_entry.id   AF-X1EGH0-F1
#
_cell.length_a   1.000
_cell.length_b   1.000
_cell.length_c   1.000
_cell.angle_alpha   90.00
_cell.angle_beta   90.00
_cell.angle_gamma   90.00
#
_symmetry.space_group_name_H-M   'P 1'
#
loop_
_entity.id
_entity.type
_entity.pdbx_description
1 polymer ?
#
loop_
_entity_poly.entity_id
_entity_poly.type
_entity_poly.pdbx_seq_one_letter_code
_entity_poly.pdbx_strand_id
1 'polypeptide(L)' 'MNNYKKQLEEFLSLTVKEQASDLHISVGHPPVLRIAGRLVPLLKKKKLSSKDTRGLAEVLLGEDLFQK' A
#
# COMPACT_ATOMS: atom_id res chain seq x y z
N MET A 1 -5.81 6.53 16.05
CA MET A 1 -4.78 6.99 15.08
C MET A 1 -4.37 5.80 14.23
N ASN A 2 -4.46 5.89 12.90
CA ASN A 2 -3.98 4.82 12.02
C ASN A 2 -2.44 4.84 12.03
N ASN A 3 -1.82 3.70 12.32
CA ASN A 3 -0.37 3.55 12.23
C ASN A 3 0.00 3.12 10.80
N TYR A 4 0.19 4.12 9.92
CA TYR A 4 0.47 3.88 8.50
C TYR A 4 1.83 3.22 8.26
N LYS A 5 2.81 3.42 9.15
CA LYS A 5 4.09 2.73 9.07
C LYS A 5 3.93 1.22 9.21
N LYS A 6 3.25 0.78 10.27
CA LYS A 6 2.98 -0.65 10.49
C LYS A 6 2.15 -1.26 9.35
N GLN A 7 1.19 -0.49 8.82
CA GLN A 7 0.36 -0.93 7.71
C GLN A 7 1.16 -1.07 6.40
N LEU A 8 2.06 -0.12 6.11
CA LEU A 8 2.94 -0.18 4.96
C LEU A 8 3.92 -1.37 5.06
N GLU A 9 4.53 -1.57 6.22
CA GLU A 9 5.38 -2.74 6.51
C GLU A 9 4.62 -4.05 6.28
N GLU A 10 3.36 -4.14 6.72
CA GLU A 10 2.51 -5.31 6.46
C GLU A 10 2.28 -5.53 4.95
N PHE A 11 1.94 -4.48 4.20
CA PHE A 11 1.70 -4.59 2.76
C PHE A 11 2.96 -4.96 1.98
N LEU A 12 4.11 -4.37 2.34
CA LEU A 12 5.40 -4.72 1.74
C LEU A 12 5.80 -6.17 2.08
N SER A 13 5.60 -6.60 3.32
CA SER A 13 5.86 -7.98 3.74
C SER A 13 5.00 -8.98 2.96
N LEU A 14 3.72 -8.67 2.75
CA LEU A 14 2.82 -9.46 1.90
C LEU A 14 3.30 -9.48 0.44
N THR A 15 3.74 -8.34 -0.09
CA THR A 15 4.24 -8.23 -1.47
C THR A 15 5.41 -9.19 -1.68
N VAL A 16 6.38 -9.22 -0.76
CA VAL A 16 7.52 -10.14 -0.81
C VAL A 16 7.07 -11.59 -0.65
N LYS A 17 6.23 -11.88 0.36
CA LYS A 17 5.76 -13.23 0.66
C LYS A 17 5.01 -13.87 -0.51
N GLU A 18 4.17 -13.10 -1.19
CA GLU A 18 3.37 -13.56 -2.32
C GLU A 18 4.13 -13.50 -3.66
N GLN A 19 5.43 -13.18 -3.63
CA GLN A 19 6.29 -13.02 -4.81
C GLN A 19 5.68 -12.07 -5.86
N ALA A 20 5.04 -11.01 -5.37
CA ALA A 20 4.48 -9.98 -6.21
C ALA A 20 5.59 -9.06 -6.74
N SER A 21 5.52 -8.69 -8.01
CA SER A 21 6.43 -7.73 -8.61
C SER A 21 6.13 -6.31 -8.15
N ASP A 22 4.86 -6.02 -7.83
CA ASP A 22 4.43 -4.67 -7.47
C ASP A 22 3.28 -4.66 -6.46
N LEU A 23 3.28 -3.60 -5.65
CA LEU A 23 2.20 -3.23 -4.74
C LEU A 23 1.53 -1.94 -5.27
N HIS A 24 0.23 -2.02 -5.53
CA HIS A 24 -0.59 -0.91 -5.99
C HIS A 24 -1.45 -0.38 -4.84
N ILE A 25 -1.37 0.92 -4.62
CA ILE A 25 -2.11 1.65 -3.59
C ILE A 25 -2.94 2.74 -4.29
N SER A 26 -4.27 2.64 -4.21
CA SER A 26 -5.16 3.60 -4.88
C SER A 26 -6.41 3.89 -4.05
N VAL A 27 -6.96 5.10 -4.19
CA VAL A 27 -8.17 5.53 -3.46
C VAL A 27 -9.37 4.72 -3.94
N GLY A 28 -10.25 4.33 -3.00
CA GLY A 28 -11.49 3.61 -3.28
C GLY A 28 -11.31 2.10 -3.50
N HIS A 29 -10.07 1.61 -3.49
CA HIS A 29 -9.74 0.20 -3.73
C HIS A 29 -8.99 -0.38 -2.53
N PRO A 30 -9.10 -1.70 -2.26
CA PRO A 30 -8.14 -2.36 -1.40
C PRO A 30 -6.74 -2.32 -2.05
N PRO A 31 -5.66 -2.52 -1.29
CA PRO A 31 -4.33 -2.70 -1.88
C PRO A 31 -4.34 -3.87 -2.88
N VAL A 32 -3.60 -3.75 -3.97
CA VAL A 32 -3.57 -4.76 -5.04
C VAL A 32 -2.13 -5.18 -5.28
N LEU A 33 -1.89 -6.49 -5.35
CA LEU A 33 -0.59 -7.05 -5.72
C LEU A 33 -0.57 -7.40 -7.21
N ARG A 34 0.56 -7.19 -7.88
CA ARG A 34 0.80 -7.76 -9.22
C ARG A 34 1.62 -9.04 -9.08
N ILE A 35 0.99 -10.18 -9.33
CA ILE A 35 1.61 -11.51 -9.22
C ILE A 35 1.55 -12.17 -10.59
N ALA A 36 2.71 -12.51 -11.16
CA ALA A 36 2.82 -13.11 -12.50
C ALA A 36 1.96 -12.38 -13.57
N GLY A 37 2.00 -11.05 -13.56
CA GLY A 37 1.26 -10.19 -14.50
C GLY A 37 -0.23 -9.99 -14.19
N ARG A 38 -0.78 -10.63 -13.15
CA ARG A 38 -2.19 -10.51 -12.75
C ARG A 38 -2.35 -9.57 -11.55
N LEU A 39 -3.38 -8.74 -11.57
CA LEU A 39 -3.76 -7.89 -10.44
C LEU A 39 -4.62 -8.67 -9.45
N VAL A 40 -4.13 -8.81 -8.22
CA VAL A 40 -4.75 -9.58 -7.13
C VAL A 40 -5.08 -8.63 -5.97
N PRO A 41 -6.36 -8.23 -5.81
CA PRO A 41 -6.78 -7.36 -4.71
C PRO A 41 -6.75 -8.09 -3.36
N LEU A 42 -6.24 -7.43 -2.32
CA LEU A 42 -6.24 -7.95 -0.94
C LEU A 42 -7.63 -7.75 -0.30
N LEU A 43 -8.61 -8.59 -0.67
CA LEU A 43 -10.02 -8.44 -0.27
C LEU A 43 -10.29 -8.44 1.25
N LYS A 44 -9.38 -9.01 2.05
CA LYS A 44 -9.44 -8.96 3.52
C LYS A 44 -9.04 -7.60 4.11
N LYS A 45 -8.51 -6.69 3.29
CA LYS A 45 -8.13 -5.34 3.67
C LYS A 45 -9.21 -4.36 3.24
N LYS A 46 -9.37 -3.30 4.02
CA LYS A 46 -10.35 -2.25 3.74
C LYS A 46 -9.94 -1.48 2.48
N LYS A 47 -10.94 -0.93 1.78
CA LYS A 47 -10.72 0.07 0.74
C LYS A 47 -10.01 1.28 1.35
N LEU A 48 -8.99 1.78 0.65
CA LEU A 48 -8.21 2.91 1.11
C LEU A 48 -8.94 4.22 0.81
N SER A 49 -9.02 5.10 1.81
CA SER A 49 -9.48 6.47 1.62
C SER A 49 -8.37 7.36 1.05
N SER A 50 -8.72 8.58 0.61
CA SER A 50 -7.75 9.62 0.26
C SER A 50 -6.78 9.92 1.42
N LYS A 51 -7.27 9.89 2.66
CA LYS A 51 -6.45 10.07 3.87
C LYS A 51 -5.48 8.91 4.08
N ASP A 52 -5.91 7.68 3.82
CA ASP A 52 -5.04 6.50 3.99
C ASP A 52 -3.93 6.48 2.94
N THR A 53 -4.27 6.71 1.67
CA THR A 53 -3.27 6.76 0.58
C THR A 53 -2.24 7.86 0.78
N ARG A 54 -2.66 9.05 1.22
CA ARG A 54 -1.75 10.13 1.59
C ARG A 54 -0.84 9.74 2.75
N GLY A 55 -1.39 9.19 3.83
CA GLY A 55 -0.59 8.79 4.99
C GLY A 55 0.40 7.67 4.68
N LEU A 56 0.04 6.73 3.80
CA LEU A 56 0.96 5.69 3.32
C LEU A 56 2.08 6.30 2.45
N ALA A 57 1.77 7.27 1.60
CA ALA A 57 2.76 7.96 0.77
C ALA A 57 3.71 8.84 1.61
N GLU A 58 3.19 9.58 2.61
CA GLU A 58 4.00 10.37 3.55
C GLU A 58 5.02 9.50 4.28
N VAL A 59 4.62 8.32 4.75
CA VAL A 59 5.54 7.39 5.43
C VAL A 59 6.53 6.74 4.46
N LEU A 60 6.10 6.40 3.25
CA LEU A 60 6.96 5.78 2.24
C LEU A 60 8.07 6.73 1.75
N LEU A 61 7.71 7.98 1.49
CA LEU A 61 8.60 8.98 0.90
C LEU A 61 9.42 9.72 1.96
N GLY A 62 8.92 9.82 3.20
CA GLY A 62 9.51 10.70 4.21
C GLY A 62 9.27 12.19 3.89
N GLU A 63 9.60 13.06 4.84
CA GLU A 63 9.30 14.49 4.77
C GLU A 63 9.97 15.18 3.56
N ASP A 64 11.22 14.81 3.27
CA ASP A 64 12.03 15.44 2.22
C ASP A 64 11.49 15.23 0.80
N LEU A 65 10.90 14.05 0.53
CA LEU A 65 10.40 13.70 -0.80
C LEU A 65 8.91 13.98 -0.95
N PHE A 66 8.13 13.97 0.13
CA PHE A 66 6.69 14.17 0.06
C PHE A 66 6.29 15.65 -0.15
N GLN A 67 7.12 16.59 0.28
CA GLN A 67 6.85 18.04 0.18
C GLN A 67 7.42 18.70 -1.09
N LYS A 68 8.15 17.93 -1.92
CA LYS A 68 8.62 18.39 -3.23
C LYS A 68 7.53 18.24 -4.28
#